data_AF-A0A0R2DPT2-F1
#
_entry.id   AF-A0A0R2DPT2-F1
#
_cell.length_a   1.000
_cell.length_b   1.000
_cell.length_c   1.000
_cell.angle_alpha   90.00
_cell.angle_beta   90.00
_cell.angle_gamma   90.00
#
_symmetry.space_group_name_H-M   'P 1'
#
loop_
_entity.id
_entity.type
_entity.pdbx_description
1 polymer ?
#
loop_
_entity_poly.entity_id
_entity_poly.type
_entity_poly.pdbx_seq_one_letter_code
_entity_poly.pdbx_strand_id
1 'polypeptide(L)'
;MQRKTKIITGVTAALAIVTLGSGTARQMHAANNVSAVSQTTAPHTVNVDHTKLVANSTSGTKQNYTVKYTAKGSADSSATFQKKTYGSATLAADQVDYVGSADGPTVKLNHGSRAVVQGTMGHTYVHWTKGDWSVTAVTNNADVTGTPTQFAKRVNTQISQRNLPKKADTGAITVYSQDEKNETNSVSWHRGKQLYQVSGTVADATVKVAQSAN
;
A
#
# COMPACT_ATOMS: atom_id res chain seq x y z
N MET A 1 -30.29 -10.28 -15.73
CA MET A 1 -28.83 -10.14 -15.47
C MET A 1 -28.46 -8.67 -15.56
N GLN A 2 -28.33 -7.97 -14.43
CA GLN A 2 -27.93 -6.55 -14.42
C GLN A 2 -26.40 -6.44 -14.32
N ARG A 3 -25.76 -5.98 -15.40
CA ARG A 3 -24.34 -5.58 -15.39
C ARG A 3 -24.24 -4.22 -14.72
N LYS A 4 -23.64 -4.17 -13.52
CA LYS A 4 -23.31 -2.92 -12.85
C LYS A 4 -21.95 -2.44 -13.34
N THR A 5 -21.93 -1.55 -14.32
CA THR A 5 -20.74 -0.80 -14.72
C THR A 5 -20.39 0.17 -13.60
N LYS A 6 -19.31 -0.11 -12.84
CA LYS A 6 -18.81 0.80 -11.81
C LYS A 6 -17.80 1.75 -12.45
N ILE A 7 -18.19 3.01 -12.57
CA ILE A 7 -17.34 4.12 -13.01
C ILE A 7 -16.33 4.38 -11.88
N ILE A 8 -15.04 4.33 -12.21
CA ILE A 8 -13.93 4.70 -11.32
C ILE A 8 -14.07 6.19 -11.02
N THR A 9 -14.71 6.50 -9.90
CA THR A 9 -14.85 7.86 -9.38
C THR A 9 -13.61 8.12 -8.52
N GLY A 10 -12.96 9.27 -8.74
CA GLY A 10 -11.66 9.61 -8.17
C GLY A 10 -11.52 9.23 -6.69
N VAL A 11 -10.51 8.41 -6.38
CA VAL A 11 -10.17 8.00 -5.02
C VAL A 11 -9.59 9.22 -4.31
N THR A 12 -10.45 9.96 -3.62
CA THR A 12 -10.02 11.03 -2.72
C THR A 12 -9.59 10.36 -1.42
N ALA A 13 -8.29 10.15 -1.23
CA ALA A 13 -7.75 9.61 0.01
C ALA A 13 -7.92 10.65 1.13
N ALA A 14 -9.03 10.58 1.87
CA ALA A 14 -9.24 11.41 3.04
C ALA A 14 -8.32 10.92 4.18
N LEU A 15 -7.23 11.65 4.43
CA LEU A 15 -6.37 11.48 5.61
C LEU A 15 -7.13 11.92 6.87
N ALA A 16 -7.89 11.01 7.48
CA ALA A 16 -8.52 11.26 8.77
C ALA A 16 -7.47 11.11 9.90
N ILE A 17 -6.85 12.21 10.32
CA ILE A 17 -6.05 12.27 11.54
C ILE A 17 -7.01 12.43 12.73
N VAL A 18 -7.33 11.33 13.41
CA VAL A 18 -8.14 11.36 14.64
C VAL A 18 -7.20 11.49 15.84
N THR A 19 -7.32 12.60 16.57
CA THR A 19 -6.66 12.83 17.86
C THR A 19 -7.31 11.95 18.94
N LEU A 20 -6.52 11.08 19.56
CA LEU A 20 -7.00 10.14 20.57
C LEU A 20 -7.09 10.83 21.94
N GLY A 21 -8.32 10.96 22.46
CA GLY A 21 -8.60 11.47 23.80
C GLY A 21 -8.12 10.51 24.89
N SER A 22 -7.43 11.07 25.89
CA SER A 22 -6.89 10.39 27.06
C SER A 22 -7.99 10.16 28.11
N GLY A 23 -8.52 8.94 28.19
CA GLY A 23 -9.40 8.49 29.28
C GLY A 23 -8.61 7.75 30.36
N THR A 24 -8.67 8.25 31.59
CA THR A 24 -8.02 7.68 32.78
C THR A 24 -8.83 6.49 33.34
N ALA A 25 -8.32 5.27 33.18
CA ALA A 25 -8.76 4.13 33.99
C ALA A 25 -7.55 3.24 34.32
N ARG A 26 -7.21 3.16 35.62
CA ARG A 26 -6.18 2.25 36.13
C ARG A 26 -6.75 0.84 36.22
N GLN A 27 -6.64 0.07 35.14
CA GLN A 27 -6.71 -1.38 35.18
C GLN A 27 -5.29 -1.94 34.97
N MET A 28 -4.97 -3.05 35.63
CA MET A 28 -3.72 -3.78 35.38
C MET A 28 -3.77 -4.38 33.98
N HIS A 29 -3.44 -3.57 32.97
CA HIS A 29 -3.38 -4.02 31.59
C HIS A 29 -2.17 -4.94 31.44
N ALA A 30 -2.40 -6.20 31.04
CA ALA A 30 -1.35 -6.96 30.37
C ALA A 30 -0.74 -6.05 29.30
N ALA A 31 0.60 -6.03 29.19
CA ALA A 31 1.32 -5.15 28.27
C ALA A 31 0.86 -5.40 26.82
N ASN A 32 -0.19 -4.67 26.43
CA ASN A 32 -0.79 -4.70 25.10
C ASN A 32 -0.22 -3.58 24.24
N ASN A 33 0.51 -2.65 24.84
CA ASN A 33 1.24 -1.61 24.15
C ASN A 33 2.39 -2.21 23.34
N VAL A 34 2.65 -1.58 22.20
CA VAL A 34 3.81 -1.86 21.36
C VAL A 34 4.78 -0.69 21.52
N SER A 35 5.94 -0.96 22.09
CA SER A 35 7.02 0.01 22.32
C SER A 35 8.25 -0.27 21.46
N ALA A 36 8.32 -1.43 20.80
CA ALA A 36 9.43 -1.79 19.92
C ALA A 36 8.92 -2.47 18.64
N VAL A 37 9.63 -2.25 17.54
CA VAL A 37 9.34 -2.84 16.22
C VAL A 37 9.36 -4.38 16.28
N SER A 38 10.20 -4.97 17.13
CA SER A 38 10.29 -6.41 17.36
C SER A 38 9.03 -7.06 17.93
N GLN A 39 8.09 -6.26 18.43
CA GLN A 39 6.77 -6.71 18.87
C GLN A 39 5.73 -6.69 17.74
N THR A 40 6.13 -6.34 16.52
CA THR A 40 5.27 -6.19 15.35
C THR A 40 5.68 -7.14 14.22
N THR A 41 4.82 -7.27 13.20
CA THR A 41 5.15 -7.95 11.94
C THR A 41 5.93 -7.07 10.97
N ALA A 42 6.19 -5.81 11.34
CA ALA A 42 6.84 -4.86 10.47
C ALA A 42 8.36 -5.08 10.49
N PRO A 43 9.06 -4.90 9.34
CA PRO A 43 10.51 -5.07 9.28
C PRO A 43 11.22 -3.98 10.10
N HIS A 44 12.39 -4.28 10.66
CA HIS A 44 13.22 -3.25 11.34
C HIS A 44 13.94 -2.35 10.34
N THR A 45 14.42 -2.96 9.25
CA THR A 45 15.15 -2.27 8.19
C THR A 45 14.78 -2.85 6.85
N VAL A 46 14.71 -1.99 5.83
CA VAL A 46 14.45 -2.39 4.45
C VAL A 46 15.48 -1.74 3.55
N ASN A 47 16.21 -2.55 2.78
CA ASN A 47 17.20 -2.07 1.82
C ASN A 47 16.56 -1.98 0.44
N VAL A 48 16.42 -0.76 -0.08
CA VAL A 48 15.83 -0.40 -1.38
C VAL A 48 16.96 0.15 -2.23
N ASP A 49 17.56 -0.66 -3.10
CA ASP A 49 18.79 -0.33 -3.84
C ASP A 49 19.86 0.35 -2.96
N HIS A 50 20.20 1.61 -3.23
CA HIS A 50 21.20 2.39 -2.47
C HIS A 50 20.63 3.07 -1.21
N THR A 51 19.33 2.91 -0.94
CA THR A 51 18.63 3.54 0.17
C THR A 51 18.26 2.52 1.23
N LYS A 52 18.64 2.79 2.49
CA LYS A 52 18.24 1.97 3.64
C LYS A 52 17.17 2.70 4.45
N LEU A 53 15.95 2.17 4.49
CA LEU A 53 14.91 2.62 5.41
C LEU A 53 15.09 1.92 6.77
N VAL A 54 14.99 2.71 7.83
CA VAL A 54 15.09 2.24 9.22
C VAL A 54 13.83 2.65 9.96
N ALA A 55 13.23 1.70 10.69
CA ALA A 55 12.13 2.00 11.59
C ALA A 55 12.64 2.91 12.72
N ASN A 56 12.10 4.12 12.81
CA ASN A 56 12.55 5.15 13.75
C ASN A 56 11.61 5.33 14.95
N SER A 57 10.36 4.89 14.82
CA SER A 57 9.35 4.99 15.88
C SER A 57 8.29 3.91 15.70
N THR A 58 7.74 3.48 16.83
CA THR A 58 6.61 2.55 16.89
C THR A 58 5.67 3.00 18.00
N SER A 59 4.38 2.89 17.75
CA SER A 59 3.35 3.27 18.72
C SER A 59 2.09 2.44 18.57
N GLY A 60 1.27 2.43 19.61
CA GLY A 60 -0.04 1.76 19.64
C GLY A 60 -0.04 0.49 20.47
N THR A 61 -0.80 -0.50 20.00
CA THR A 61 -1.11 -1.76 20.69
C THR A 61 -0.91 -2.96 19.77
N LYS A 62 -0.87 -4.18 20.31
CA LYS A 62 -0.73 -5.41 19.52
C LYS A 62 -1.86 -5.60 18.48
N GLN A 63 -3.02 -5.02 18.75
CA GLN A 63 -4.16 -5.02 17.82
C GLN A 63 -4.05 -3.91 16.77
N ASN A 64 -3.59 -2.73 17.16
CA ASN A 64 -3.54 -1.53 16.32
C ASN A 64 -2.23 -0.77 16.56
N TYR A 65 -1.31 -0.78 15.59
CA TYR A 65 -0.01 -0.11 15.74
C TYR A 65 0.43 0.59 14.47
N THR A 66 1.36 1.53 14.63
CA THR A 66 2.05 2.24 13.56
C THR A 66 3.55 2.12 13.75
N VAL A 67 4.28 1.86 12.66
CA VAL A 67 5.74 1.91 12.58
C VAL A 67 6.11 2.91 11.49
N LYS A 68 6.92 3.91 11.82
CA LYS A 68 7.40 4.89 10.84
C LYS A 68 8.84 4.60 10.45
N TYR A 69 9.13 4.83 9.18
CA TYR A 69 10.42 4.61 8.56
C TYR A 69 10.91 5.89 7.92
N THR A 70 12.21 6.13 8.04
CA THR A 70 12.92 7.18 7.30
C THR A 70 14.17 6.58 6.67
N ALA A 71 14.55 7.08 5.51
CA ALA A 71 15.84 6.74 4.93
C ALA A 71 16.99 7.21 5.84
N LYS A 72 18.03 6.39 5.93
CA LYS A 72 19.24 6.74 6.67
C LYS A 72 19.97 7.86 5.92
N GLY A 73 19.97 9.07 6.46
CA GLY A 73 20.72 10.22 5.92
C GLY A 73 19.94 11.16 5.00
N SER A 74 18.66 10.88 4.70
CA SER A 74 17.75 11.82 4.02
C SER A 74 16.30 11.56 4.49
N ALA A 75 15.54 12.64 4.69
CA ALA A 75 14.13 12.55 5.08
C ALA A 75 13.18 12.40 3.88
N ASP A 76 13.69 12.48 2.65
CA ASP A 76 12.88 12.56 1.42
C ASP A 76 12.21 11.22 1.10
N SER A 77 12.81 10.12 1.54
CA SER A 77 12.21 8.79 1.49
C SER A 77 11.70 8.37 2.87
N SER A 78 10.38 8.22 2.98
CA SER A 78 9.72 7.74 4.19
C SER A 78 8.62 6.74 3.87
N ALA A 79 8.33 5.91 4.85
CA ALA A 79 7.21 4.98 4.80
C ALA A 79 6.57 4.85 6.18
N THR A 80 5.30 4.47 6.21
CA THR A 80 4.55 4.19 7.42
C THR A 80 3.86 2.86 7.26
N PHE A 81 4.14 1.92 8.15
CA PHE A 81 3.45 0.64 8.26
C PHE A 81 2.39 0.74 9.36
N GLN A 82 1.17 0.33 9.06
CA GLN A 82 0.06 0.30 9.98
C GLN A 82 -0.57 -1.09 10.01
N LYS A 83 -0.99 -1.50 11.20
CA LYS A 83 -1.88 -2.63 11.40
C LYS A 83 -3.11 -2.16 12.13
N LYS A 84 -4.28 -2.62 11.70
CA LYS A 84 -5.56 -2.44 12.41
C LYS A 84 -6.31 -3.75 12.48
N THR A 85 -6.89 -4.05 13.65
CA THR A 85 -7.73 -5.24 13.84
C THR A 85 -9.20 -4.85 13.88
N TYR A 86 -9.98 -5.44 13.00
CA TYR A 86 -11.42 -5.21 12.86
C TYR A 86 -12.25 -6.26 13.61
N GLY A 87 -13.56 -6.03 13.73
CA GLY A 87 -14.49 -6.98 14.36
C GLY A 87 -14.65 -8.28 13.57
N SER A 88 -14.52 -8.22 12.24
CA SER A 88 -14.68 -9.37 11.33
C SER A 88 -13.68 -9.31 10.17
N ALA A 89 -13.53 -10.43 9.46
CA ALA A 89 -12.69 -10.50 8.28
C ALA A 89 -13.27 -9.68 7.12
N THR A 90 -14.60 -9.69 6.96
CA THR A 90 -15.31 -8.86 5.97
C THR A 90 -15.01 -7.37 6.16
N LEU A 91 -15.09 -6.87 7.41
CA LEU A 91 -14.77 -5.47 7.70
C LEU A 91 -13.31 -5.12 7.43
N ALA A 92 -12.37 -6.08 7.53
CA ALA A 92 -10.98 -5.84 7.15
C ALA A 92 -10.81 -5.87 5.62
N ALA A 93 -11.51 -6.77 4.93
CA ALA A 93 -11.49 -6.89 3.48
C ALA A 93 -12.08 -5.64 2.79
N ASP A 94 -13.16 -5.08 3.33
CA ASP A 94 -13.80 -3.86 2.81
C ASP A 94 -12.91 -2.60 2.89
N GLN A 95 -11.78 -2.69 3.59
CA GLN A 95 -10.81 -1.60 3.77
C GLN A 95 -9.58 -1.78 2.87
N VAL A 96 -9.51 -2.88 2.11
CA VAL A 96 -8.55 -3.05 1.03
C VAL A 96 -9.16 -2.44 -0.22
N ASP A 97 -8.46 -1.48 -0.83
CA ASP A 97 -8.89 -0.79 -2.05
C ASP A 97 -8.73 -1.70 -3.30
N TYR A 98 -9.29 -2.91 -3.23
CA TYR A 98 -9.16 -3.92 -4.25
C TYR A 98 -9.97 -3.56 -5.50
N VAL A 99 -9.29 -3.54 -6.65
CA VAL A 99 -9.92 -3.35 -7.96
C VAL A 99 -9.81 -4.66 -8.73
N GLY A 100 -10.93 -5.37 -8.89
CA GLY A 100 -10.93 -6.73 -9.45
C GLY A 100 -11.01 -6.81 -10.97
N SER A 101 -11.88 -6.03 -11.60
CA SER A 101 -12.00 -5.97 -13.05
C SER A 101 -12.23 -4.53 -13.48
N ALA A 102 -11.43 -4.08 -14.43
CA ALA A 102 -11.57 -2.78 -15.07
C ALA A 102 -11.93 -2.98 -16.54
N ASP A 103 -12.78 -2.10 -17.05
CA ASP A 103 -13.15 -2.06 -18.47
C ASP A 103 -12.28 -1.01 -19.19
N GLY A 104 -11.79 -1.33 -20.38
CA GLY A 104 -11.05 -0.38 -21.22
C GLY A 104 -10.02 -1.01 -22.15
N PRO A 105 -9.27 -0.17 -22.87
CA PRO A 105 -8.15 -0.61 -23.71
C PRO A 105 -7.14 -1.41 -22.90
N THR A 106 -6.65 -2.52 -23.47
CA THR A 106 -5.69 -3.40 -22.78
C THR A 106 -4.30 -3.33 -23.38
N VAL A 107 -3.29 -3.36 -22.52
CA VAL A 107 -1.87 -3.49 -22.88
C VAL A 107 -1.28 -4.76 -22.27
N LYS A 108 -0.17 -5.24 -22.83
CA LYS A 108 0.60 -6.36 -22.27
C LYS A 108 1.74 -5.83 -21.41
N LEU A 109 1.83 -6.34 -20.19
CA LEU A 109 2.98 -6.15 -19.30
C LEU A 109 4.02 -7.27 -19.54
N ASN A 110 5.10 -7.23 -18.77
CA ASN A 110 6.11 -8.29 -18.76
C ASN A 110 5.46 -9.64 -18.37
N HIS A 111 5.98 -10.73 -18.93
CA HIS A 111 5.47 -12.10 -18.71
C HIS A 111 4.01 -12.34 -19.17
N GLY A 112 3.49 -11.47 -20.04
CA GLY A 112 2.18 -11.69 -20.68
C GLY A 112 0.96 -11.26 -19.86
N SER A 113 1.16 -10.68 -18.66
CA SER A 113 0.05 -10.14 -17.86
C SER A 113 -0.70 -9.05 -18.64
N ARG A 114 -2.04 -9.13 -18.62
CA ARG A 114 -2.91 -8.14 -19.26
C ARG A 114 -3.21 -7.02 -18.27
N ALA A 115 -3.06 -5.78 -18.71
CA ALA A 115 -3.42 -4.60 -17.94
C ALA A 115 -4.42 -3.75 -18.72
N VAL A 116 -5.29 -3.05 -18.01
CA VAL A 116 -6.25 -2.10 -18.55
C VAL A 116 -5.69 -0.69 -18.35
N VAL A 117 -5.78 0.15 -19.38
CA VAL A 117 -5.27 1.53 -19.36
C VAL A 117 -6.44 2.49 -19.44
N GLN A 118 -6.49 3.43 -18.50
CA GLN A 118 -7.54 4.45 -18.41
C GLN A 118 -6.90 5.80 -18.16
N GLY A 119 -7.15 6.76 -19.05
CA GLY A 119 -6.80 8.16 -18.83
C GLY A 119 -7.99 8.90 -18.21
N THR A 120 -7.80 9.53 -17.05
CA THR A 120 -8.81 10.40 -16.43
C THR A 120 -8.17 11.52 -15.64
N MET A 121 -8.76 12.72 -15.69
CA MET A 121 -8.42 13.87 -14.84
C MET A 121 -6.92 14.19 -14.72
N GLY A 122 -6.17 14.15 -15.82
CA GLY A 122 -4.74 14.48 -15.81
C GLY A 122 -3.80 13.34 -15.42
N HIS A 123 -4.32 12.14 -15.13
CA HIS A 123 -3.51 10.94 -14.90
C HIS A 123 -3.88 9.82 -15.87
N THR A 124 -2.93 8.91 -16.08
CA THR A 124 -3.15 7.62 -16.71
C THR A 124 -2.92 6.52 -15.68
N TYR A 125 -3.94 5.69 -15.54
CA TYR A 125 -3.98 4.53 -14.66
C TYR A 125 -3.76 3.27 -15.49
N VAL A 126 -2.80 2.46 -15.08
CA VAL A 126 -2.58 1.12 -15.63
C VAL A 126 -2.88 0.11 -14.53
N HIS A 127 -3.95 -0.65 -14.73
CA HIS A 127 -4.50 -1.53 -13.74
C HIS A 127 -4.41 -3.00 -14.15
N TRP A 128 -4.00 -3.90 -13.25
CA TRP A 128 -3.99 -5.34 -13.48
C TRP A 128 -4.14 -6.12 -12.18
N THR A 129 -4.46 -7.41 -12.30
CA THR A 129 -4.52 -8.34 -11.18
C THR A 129 -3.33 -9.33 -11.22
N LYS A 130 -2.85 -9.73 -10.05
CA LYS A 130 -1.79 -10.74 -9.86
C LYS A 130 -2.19 -11.67 -8.70
N GLY A 131 -2.84 -12.78 -9.00
CA GLY A 131 -3.47 -13.62 -7.98
C GLY A 131 -4.56 -12.83 -7.24
N ASP A 132 -4.57 -12.89 -5.91
CA ASP A 132 -5.51 -12.16 -5.05
C ASP A 132 -5.11 -10.68 -4.82
N TRP A 133 -4.25 -10.14 -5.67
CA TRP A 133 -3.80 -8.75 -5.60
C TRP A 133 -4.25 -7.94 -6.79
N SER A 134 -4.74 -6.73 -6.51
CA SER A 134 -4.99 -5.70 -7.51
C SER A 134 -3.85 -4.69 -7.52
N VAL A 135 -3.39 -4.27 -8.69
CA VAL A 135 -2.30 -3.31 -8.83
C VAL A 135 -2.70 -2.19 -9.76
N THR A 136 -2.43 -0.96 -9.33
CA THR A 136 -2.70 0.26 -10.08
C THR A 136 -1.43 1.11 -10.12
N ALA A 137 -0.87 1.26 -11.31
CA ALA A 137 0.25 2.17 -11.56
C ALA A 137 -0.32 3.47 -12.14
N VAL A 138 -0.03 4.58 -11.46
CA VAL A 138 -0.53 5.91 -11.80
C VAL A 138 0.61 6.75 -12.34
N THR A 139 0.34 7.45 -13.44
CA THR A 139 1.29 8.34 -14.10
C THR A 139 0.61 9.66 -14.44
N ASN A 140 1.31 10.78 -14.35
CA ASN A 140 0.78 12.07 -14.77
C ASN A 140 0.75 12.15 -16.31
N ASN A 141 -0.34 12.65 -16.90
CA ASN A 141 -0.49 12.79 -18.35
C ASN A 141 0.47 13.83 -18.95
N ALA A 142 0.96 14.77 -18.14
CA ALA A 142 1.94 15.77 -18.56
C ALA A 142 3.36 15.18 -18.65
N ASP A 143 3.61 13.99 -18.11
CA ASP A 143 4.92 13.35 -18.17
C ASP A 143 5.12 12.64 -19.52
N VAL A 144 5.89 13.30 -20.39
CA VAL A 144 6.27 12.79 -21.72
C VAL A 144 7.40 11.75 -21.67
N THR A 145 8.07 11.58 -20.52
CA THR A 145 9.32 10.81 -20.40
C THR A 145 9.12 9.35 -19.99
N GLY A 146 8.00 9.03 -19.35
CA GLY A 146 7.66 7.68 -18.90
C GLY A 146 6.30 7.26 -19.40
N THR A 147 6.23 6.43 -20.45
CA THR A 147 4.92 5.92 -20.89
C THR A 147 4.26 5.14 -19.74
N PRO A 148 2.93 5.29 -19.52
CA PRO A 148 2.22 4.61 -18.43
C PRO A 148 2.47 3.09 -18.40
N THR A 149 2.58 2.48 -19.58
CA THR A 149 2.87 1.04 -19.75
C THR A 149 4.29 0.66 -19.30
N GLN A 150 5.30 1.51 -19.54
CA GLN A 150 6.67 1.23 -19.08
C GLN A 150 6.77 1.30 -17.55
N PHE A 151 6.12 2.28 -16.91
CA PHE A 151 6.07 2.33 -15.45
C PHE A 151 5.37 1.10 -14.87
N ALA A 152 4.20 0.73 -15.40
CA ALA A 152 3.50 -0.49 -15.00
C ALA A 152 4.35 -1.76 -15.19
N LYS A 153 5.16 -1.84 -16.25
CA LYS A 153 6.11 -2.93 -16.45
C LYS A 153 7.18 -2.98 -15.36
N ARG A 154 7.75 -1.83 -14.95
CA ARG A 154 8.72 -1.76 -13.84
C ARG A 154 8.09 -2.26 -12.53
N VAL A 155 6.89 -1.76 -12.21
CA VAL A 155 6.14 -2.18 -11.02
C VAL A 155 5.84 -3.69 -11.07
N ASN A 156 5.37 -4.20 -12.21
CA ASN A 156 5.08 -5.62 -12.38
C ASN A 156 6.33 -6.51 -12.22
N THR A 157 7.50 -6.06 -12.70
CA THR A 157 8.77 -6.74 -12.46
C THR A 157 9.10 -6.76 -10.96
N GLN A 158 9.00 -5.62 -10.29
CA GLN A 158 9.34 -5.48 -8.87
C GLN A 158 8.48 -6.38 -7.97
N ILE A 159 7.15 -6.39 -8.18
CA ILE A 159 6.23 -7.27 -7.43
C ILE A 159 6.36 -8.75 -7.81
N SER A 160 7.07 -9.06 -8.89
CA SER A 160 7.35 -10.45 -9.32
C SER A 160 8.68 -10.97 -8.80
N GLN A 161 9.65 -10.10 -8.53
CA GLN A 161 10.96 -10.47 -7.98
C GLN A 161 10.91 -10.92 -6.51
N ARG A 162 9.91 -10.45 -5.76
CA ARG A 162 9.69 -10.81 -4.37
C ARG A 162 8.23 -11.14 -4.15
N ASN A 163 7.98 -12.15 -3.32
CA ASN A 163 6.64 -12.52 -2.96
C ASN A 163 5.98 -11.38 -2.18
N LEU A 164 4.78 -11.00 -2.59
CA LEU A 164 3.86 -10.24 -1.75
C LEU A 164 3.56 -11.05 -0.48
N PRO A 165 3.10 -10.41 0.62
CA PRO A 165 2.84 -11.09 1.89
C PRO A 165 2.08 -12.41 1.71
N LYS A 166 2.75 -13.54 1.95
CA LYS A 166 2.27 -14.90 1.60
C LYS A 166 0.96 -15.32 2.27
N LYS A 167 0.57 -14.62 3.33
CA LYS A 167 -0.64 -14.90 4.13
C LYS A 167 -1.72 -13.84 3.94
N ALA A 168 -1.65 -13.04 2.88
CA ALA A 168 -2.74 -12.12 2.53
C ALA A 168 -3.89 -12.92 1.91
N ASP A 169 -5.11 -12.63 2.36
CA ASP A 169 -6.33 -13.15 1.73
C ASP A 169 -6.64 -12.37 0.45
N THR A 170 -6.43 -11.05 0.47
CA THR A 170 -6.54 -10.13 -0.68
C THR A 170 -5.72 -8.88 -0.39
N GLY A 171 -5.20 -8.23 -1.43
CA GLY A 171 -4.45 -6.98 -1.29
C GLY A 171 -4.53 -6.03 -2.48
N ALA A 172 -4.20 -4.77 -2.25
CA ALA A 172 -4.19 -3.71 -3.23
C ALA A 172 -2.87 -2.95 -3.20
N ILE A 173 -2.37 -2.58 -4.38
CA ILE A 173 -1.16 -1.78 -4.57
C ILE A 173 -1.53 -0.61 -5.46
N THR A 174 -1.29 0.61 -4.98
CA THR A 174 -1.41 1.84 -5.77
C THR A 174 -0.10 2.59 -5.68
N VAL A 175 0.58 2.77 -6.80
CA VAL A 175 1.88 3.44 -6.87
C VAL A 175 1.90 4.50 -7.95
N TYR A 176 2.62 5.58 -7.67
CA TYR A 176 2.72 6.76 -8.52
C TYR A 176 4.13 6.87 -9.10
N SER A 177 4.24 7.29 -10.36
CA SER A 177 5.55 7.43 -11.02
C SER A 177 6.35 8.63 -10.52
N GLN A 178 5.70 9.58 -9.87
CA GLN A 178 6.31 10.81 -9.36
C GLN A 178 5.79 11.11 -7.95
N ASP A 179 6.58 11.89 -7.20
CA ASP A 179 6.24 12.32 -5.84
C ASP A 179 5.33 13.57 -5.92
N GLU A 180 4.00 13.38 -5.96
CA GLU A 180 3.05 14.49 -5.88
C GLU A 180 2.61 14.73 -4.43
N LYS A 181 2.44 16.02 -4.05
CA LYS A 181 2.18 16.44 -2.64
C LYS A 181 0.95 15.78 -2.00
N ASN A 182 0.01 15.27 -2.79
CA ASN A 182 -1.23 14.64 -2.33
C ASN A 182 -1.33 13.16 -2.68
N GLU A 183 -0.35 12.61 -3.41
CA GLU A 183 -0.36 11.22 -3.87
C GLU A 183 0.62 10.43 -3.02
N THR A 184 0.10 9.41 -2.32
CA THR A 184 0.93 8.56 -1.48
C THR A 184 0.89 7.14 -2.03
N ASN A 185 2.07 6.59 -2.32
CA ASN A 185 2.19 5.18 -2.68
C ASN A 185 1.63 4.34 -1.54
N SER A 186 0.81 3.35 -1.86
CA SER A 186 0.16 2.51 -0.87
C SER A 186 0.16 1.03 -1.25
N VAL A 187 0.33 0.20 -0.23
CA VAL A 187 0.14 -1.25 -0.30
C VAL A 187 -0.71 -1.66 0.89
N SER A 188 -1.90 -2.18 0.66
CA SER A 188 -2.78 -2.67 1.71
C SER A 188 -3.14 -4.13 1.47
N TRP A 189 -3.30 -4.88 2.56
CA TRP A 189 -3.77 -6.26 2.49
C TRP A 189 -4.43 -6.65 3.79
N HIS A 190 -5.32 -7.62 3.72
CA HIS A 190 -5.92 -8.18 4.92
C HIS A 190 -5.54 -9.66 5.10
N ARG A 191 -5.58 -10.08 6.37
CA ARG A 191 -5.46 -11.48 6.80
C ARG A 191 -6.43 -11.72 7.95
N GLY A 192 -7.50 -12.46 7.70
CA GLY A 192 -8.63 -12.56 8.60
C GLY A 192 -9.11 -11.16 9.00
N LYS A 193 -9.15 -10.88 10.30
CA LYS A 193 -9.59 -9.59 10.85
C LYS A 193 -8.53 -8.48 10.83
N GLN A 194 -7.33 -8.76 10.35
CA GLN A 194 -6.20 -7.84 10.41
C GLN A 194 -6.02 -7.15 9.07
N LEU A 195 -6.14 -5.82 9.05
CA LEU A 195 -5.73 -4.98 7.93
C LEU A 195 -4.30 -4.51 8.16
N TYR A 196 -3.50 -4.58 7.12
CA TYR A 196 -2.16 -4.03 7.05
C TYR A 196 -2.11 -3.01 5.94
N GLN A 197 -1.40 -1.91 6.17
CA GLN A 197 -1.22 -0.86 5.18
C GLN A 197 0.19 -0.30 5.28
N VAL A 198 0.83 -0.12 4.14
CA VAL A 198 2.08 0.60 4.02
C VAL A 198 1.83 1.79 3.11
N SER A 199 2.17 2.98 3.58
CA SER A 199 2.10 4.22 2.81
C SER A 199 3.48 4.85 2.73
N GLY A 200 3.90 5.41 1.60
CA GLY A 200 5.23 6.02 1.50
C GLY A 200 5.40 6.99 0.35
N THR A 201 6.49 7.76 0.42
CA THR A 201 6.83 8.75 -0.61
C THR A 201 7.36 8.09 -1.86
N VAL A 202 8.10 6.98 -1.74
CA VAL A 202 8.72 6.28 -2.88
C VAL A 202 8.03 4.93 -3.15
N ALA A 203 7.63 4.70 -4.40
CA ALA A 203 6.93 3.47 -4.82
C ALA A 203 7.70 2.18 -4.47
N ASP A 204 8.98 2.09 -4.86
CA ASP A 204 9.79 0.89 -4.62
C ASP A 204 9.93 0.61 -3.11
N ALA A 205 10.25 1.64 -2.35
CA ALA A 205 10.38 1.53 -0.90
C ALA A 205 9.08 1.07 -0.22
N THR A 206 7.94 1.63 -0.62
CA THR A 206 6.62 1.29 -0.08
C THR A 206 6.31 -0.19 -0.30
N VAL A 207 6.46 -0.66 -1.54
CA VAL A 207 6.22 -2.07 -1.89
C VAL A 207 7.20 -2.99 -1.17
N LYS A 208 8.47 -2.61 -1.05
CA LYS A 208 9.49 -3.43 -0.40
C LYS A 208 9.29 -3.55 1.11
N VAL A 209 8.81 -2.50 1.77
CA VAL A 209 8.40 -2.54 3.18
C VAL A 209 7.24 -3.53 3.36
N ALA A 210 6.24 -3.50 2.48
CA ALA A 210 5.14 -4.46 2.51
C ALA A 210 5.62 -5.91 2.29
N GLN A 211 6.45 -6.15 1.28
CA GLN A 211 7.03 -7.47 0.99
C GLN A 211 7.91 -8.02 2.13
N SER A 212 8.46 -7.15 2.97
CA SER A 212 9.34 -7.53 4.08
C SER A 212 8.59 -7.76 5.40
N ALA A 213 7.27 -7.57 5.43
CA ALA A 213 6.45 -7.84 6.60
C ALA A 213 6.11 -9.34 6.76
N ASN A 214 6.07 -9.83 8.00
CA ASN A 214 5.90 -11.26 8.32
C ASN A 214 4.88 -11.54 9.43
#